data_AF-G5NJL4-F1
#
_entry.id   AF-G5NJL4-F1
#
_cell.length_a   1.000
_cell.length_b   1.000
_cell.length_c   1.000
_cell.angle_alpha   90.00
_cell.angle_beta   90.00
_cell.angle_gamma   90.00
#
_symmetry.space_group_name_H-M   'P 1'
#
loop_
_entity.id
_entity.type
_entity.pdbx_description
1 polymer ?
#
loop_
_entity_poly.entity_id
_entity_poly.type
_entity_poly.pdbx_seq_one_letter_code
_entity_poly.pdbx_strand_id
1 'polypeptide(L)' 'MKYEGYINQKCTAPIIDLFNNEAISCSISERPTMPMIDDMLMKAFARLDAGTNPVLHSDQGWQYRH' A
#
# COMPACT_ATOMS: atom_id res chain seq x y z
N MET A 1 34.00 4.64 -12.70
CA MET A 1 32.81 3.78 -12.67
C MET A 1 32.88 2.88 -11.45
N LYS A 2 32.09 3.18 -10.41
CA LYS A 2 31.76 2.23 -9.34
C LYS A 2 30.25 2.35 -9.13
N TYR A 3 29.49 1.41 -9.69
CA TYR A 3 28.08 1.24 -9.36
C TYR A 3 28.04 0.35 -8.12
N GLU A 4 27.99 0.99 -6.95
CA GLU A 4 27.64 0.32 -5.69
C GLU A 4 26.11 0.34 -5.60
N GLY A 5 25.50 -0.82 -5.82
CA GLY A 5 24.06 -1.01 -5.73
C GLY A 5 23.60 -0.92 -4.28
N TYR A 6 23.07 0.23 -3.89
CA TYR A 6 22.25 0.35 -2.71
C TYR A 6 20.98 -0.47 -2.94
N ILE A 7 20.62 -1.32 -1.98
CA ILE A 7 19.31 -1.97 -1.94
C ILE A 7 18.23 -0.89 -2.08
N ASN A 8 17.60 -0.78 -3.25
CA ASN A 8 16.42 0.05 -3.42
C ASN A 8 15.34 -0.55 -2.52
N GLN A 9 15.12 0.03 -1.34
CA GLN A 9 14.18 -0.48 -0.38
C GLN A 9 12.77 -0.44 -0.98
N LYS A 10 12.32 -1.60 -1.43
CA LYS A 10 11.02 -1.78 -2.05
C LYS A 10 9.96 -1.68 -0.96
N CYS A 11 9.29 -0.54 -0.85
CA CYS A 11 8.13 -0.37 -0.01
C CYS A 11 6.94 -1.06 -0.67
N THR A 12 6.36 -2.01 0.05
CA THR A 12 5.10 -2.66 -0.30
C THR A 12 4.08 -2.33 0.77
N ALA A 13 3.05 -1.58 0.41
CA ALA A 13 1.84 -1.47 1.22
C ALA A 13 0.80 -2.39 0.59
N PRO A 14 0.47 -3.55 1.20
CA PRO A 14 -0.64 -4.37 0.78
C PRO A 14 -1.92 -3.97 1.53
N ILE A 15 -3.07 -3.97 0.84
CA ILE A 15 -4.40 -3.98 1.46
C ILE A 15 -4.91 -5.41 1.41
N ILE A 16 -5.26 -5.94 2.58
CA ILE A 16 -5.76 -7.31 2.75
C ILE A 16 -7.23 -7.27 3.16
N ASP A 17 -8.05 -8.12 2.54
CA ASP A 17 -9.40 -8.42 3.02
C ASP A 17 -9.31 -9.39 4.20
N LEU A 18 -9.73 -8.95 5.38
CA LEU A 18 -9.65 -9.75 6.60
C LEU A 18 -10.69 -10.88 6.67
N PHE A 19 -11.70 -10.89 5.79
CA PHE A 19 -12.67 -11.98 5.73
C PHE A 19 -12.06 -13.24 5.10
N ASN A 20 -11.29 -13.09 4.03
CA ASN A 20 -10.77 -14.21 3.22
C ASN A 20 -9.24 -14.22 3.08
N ASN A 21 -8.52 -13.24 3.66
CA ASN A 21 -7.09 -13.01 3.54
C ASN A 21 -6.59 -12.75 2.10
N GLU A 22 -7.44 -12.29 1.20
CA GLU A 22 -7.06 -11.91 -0.16
C GLU A 22 -6.33 -10.57 -0.18
N ALA A 23 -5.25 -10.48 -0.95
CA ALA A 23 -4.63 -9.20 -1.27
C ALA A 23 -5.47 -8.44 -2.29
N ILE A 24 -6.14 -7.37 -1.84
CA ILE A 24 -7.04 -6.55 -2.66
C ILE A 24 -6.25 -5.57 -3.53
N SER A 25 -5.17 -5.01 -3.00
CA SER A 25 -4.24 -4.16 -3.76
C SER A 25 -2.86 -4.16 -3.12
N CYS A 26 -1.85 -3.87 -3.93
CA CYS A 26 -0.53 -3.52 -3.42
C CYS A 26 0.11 -2.46 -4.34
N SER A 27 0.97 -1.63 -3.76
CA SER A 27 1.82 -0.73 -4.53
C SER A 27 3.27 -0.98 -4.18
N ILE A 28 4.15 -0.80 -5.17
CA ILE A 28 5.58 -1.06 -5.11
C ILE A 28 6.30 0.23 -5.46
N SER A 29 7.18 0.69 -4.57
CA SER A 29 7.99 1.89 -4.79
C SER A 29 9.33 1.78 -4.07
N GLU A 30 10.33 2.54 -4.52
CA GLU A 30 11.61 2.70 -3.80
C GLU A 30 11.47 3.54 -2.52
N ARG A 31 10.37 4.29 -2.38
CA ARG A 31 10.06 5.12 -1.21
C ARG A 31 8.57 5.15 -0.93
N PRO A 32 8.13 5.16 0.34
CA PRO A 32 6.73 5.34 0.67
C PRO A 32 6.39 6.82 0.46
N THR A 33 5.51 7.10 -0.50
CA THR A 33 5.06 8.47 -0.83
C THR A 33 3.54 8.52 -0.80
N MET A 34 2.96 9.69 -0.52
CA MET A 34 1.50 9.83 -0.48
C MET A 34 0.80 9.46 -1.78
N PRO A 35 1.30 9.85 -2.97
CA PRO A 35 0.71 9.42 -4.23
C PRO A 35 0.64 7.89 -4.42
N MET A 36 1.60 7.16 -3.85
CA MET A 36 1.60 5.70 -3.87
C MET A 36 0.50 5.11 -2.98
N ILE A 37 0.26 5.72 -1.81
CA ILE A 37 -0.83 5.33 -0.92
C ILE A 37 -2.19 5.63 -1.57
N ASP A 38 -2.33 6.80 -2.20
CA ASP A 38 -3.55 7.20 -2.90
C ASP A 38 -3.88 6.23 -4.04
N ASP A 39 -2.89 5.89 -4.87
CA ASP A 39 -3.04 4.91 -5.97
C ASP A 39 -3.47 3.52 -5.47
N MET A 40 -2.87 3.06 -4.38
CA MET A 40 -3.24 1.79 -3.75
C MET A 40 -4.69 1.80 -3.23
N LEU A 41 -5.09 2.87 -2.53
CA LEU A 41 -6.44 3.01 -2.00
C LEU A 41 -7.48 3.08 -3.12
N MET A 42 -7.21 3.84 -4.18
CA MET A 42 -8.08 3.90 -5.35
C MET A 42 -8.29 2.53 -5.98
N LYS A 43 -7.20 1.76 -6.17
CA LYS A 43 -7.29 0.39 -6.70
C LYS A 43 -8.09 -0.55 -5.80
N ALA A 44 -7.98 -0.40 -4.48
CA ALA A 44 -8.73 -1.22 -3.54
C ALA A 44 -10.22 -0.88 -3.53
N PHE A 45 -10.56 0.41 -3.48
CA PHE A 45 -11.96 0.84 -3.47
C PHE A 45 -12.67 0.55 -4.80
N ALA A 46 -11.94 0.53 -5.92
CA ALA A 46 -12.49 0.10 -7.21
C ALA A 46 -12.96 -1.37 -7.25
N ARG A 47 -12.55 -2.21 -6.29
CA ARG A 47 -12.96 -3.61 -6.19
C ARG A 47 -14.16 -3.83 -5.27
N LEU A 48 -14.61 -2.78 -4.59
CA LEU A 48 -15.74 -2.86 -3.67
C LEU A 48 -17.06 -2.66 -4.42
N ASP A 49 -18.07 -3.44 -4.05
CA ASP A 49 -19.41 -3.27 -4.58
C ASP A 49 -20.04 -1.96 -4.09
N ALA A 50 -20.91 -1.38 -4.93
CA ALA A 50 -21.65 -0.18 -4.57
C ALA A 50 -22.50 -0.42 -3.31
N GLY A 51 -22.44 0.50 -2.35
CA GLY A 51 -23.18 0.42 -1.09
C GLY A 51 -22.48 -0.38 0.02
N THR A 52 -21.28 -0.90 -0.23
CA THR A 52 -20.43 -1.45 0.83
C THR A 52 -19.86 -0.35 1.71
N ASN A 53 -19.68 -0.65 3.00
CA ASN A 53 -19.14 0.29 4.00
C ASN A 53 -17.93 -0.35 4.71
N PRO A 54 -16.75 -0.42 4.05
CA PRO A 54 -15.58 -1.08 4.59
C PRO A 54 -15.00 -0.28 5.77
N VAL A 55 -14.42 -0.99 6.74
CA VAL A 55 -13.55 -0.39 7.76
C VAL A 55 -12.11 -0.64 7.35
N LEU A 56 -11.36 0.43 7.07
CA LEU A 56 -9.94 0.34 6.76
C LEU A 56 -9.11 0.54 8.04
N HIS A 57 -8.30 -0.46 8.38
CA HIS A 57 -7.33 -0.37 9.46
C HIS A 57 -5.92 -0.22 8.88
N SER A 58 -5.15 0.74 9.40
CA SER A 58 -3.74 0.90 9.08
C SER A 58 -2.95 0.79 10.37
N ASP A 59 -2.15 -0.25 10.50
CA ASP A 59 -1.35 -0.52 11.69
C ASP A 59 -0.20 0.49 11.86
N GLN A 60 0.21 1.16 10.78
CA GLN A 60 1.34 2.08 10.76
C GLN A 60 1.06 3.27 9.85
N GLY A 61 0.89 4.44 10.46
CA GLY A 61 0.77 5.70 9.72
C GLY A 61 2.09 6.11 9.06
N TRP A 62 2.00 6.91 8.00
CA TRP A 62 3.13 7.57 7.32
C TRP A 62 4.09 8.33 8.28
N GLN A 63 3.62 8.59 9.50
CA GLN A 63 4.22 9.42 10.54
C GLN A 63 5.39 8.74 11.25
N TYR A 64 5.59 7.43 11.08
CA TYR A 64 6.80 6.74 11.54
C TYR A 64 7.94 6.93 10.55
N ARG A 65 8.40 8.18 10.43
CA ARG A 65 9.72 8.50 9.89
C ARG A 65 10.49 9.21 11.02
N HIS A 66 11.25 8.44 11.80
CA HIS A 66 12.31 8.95 12.67
C HIS A 66 13.64 8.39 12.17
#